data_AF-A0A2J1DW01-F1
#
_entry.id   AF-A0A2J1DW01-F1
#
_cell.length_a   1.000
_cell.length_b   1.000
_cell.length_c   1.000
_cell.angle_alpha   90.00
_cell.angle_beta   90.00
_cell.angle_gamma   90.00
#
_symmetry.space_group_name_H-M   'P 1'
#
loop_
_entity.id
_entity.type
_entity.pdbx_description
1 polymer ?
#
loop_
_entity_poly.entity_id
_entity_poly.type
_entity_poly.pdbx_seq_one_letter_code
_entity_poly.pdbx_strand_id
1 'polypeptide(L)'
;MYDFCKTCGICADACPFGLIEKGDPSWEATQPGSRPGFNGWRTNTTICPHCPVCQSSCPFNTNGDGSFIHDLVRNTVSTTPIFNSFFANMEDHGIRTQGPARLVEYR
;
A
#
# COMPACT_ATOMS: atom_id res chain seq x y z
N MET A 1 -0.12 -0.08 12.30
CA MET A 1 -0.15 0.55 10.95
C MET A 1 1.17 1.21 10.62
N TYR A 2 1.61 2.23 11.37
CA TYR A 2 2.89 2.94 11.13
C TYR A 2 4.11 2.00 11.00
N ASP A 3 4.29 1.06 11.93
CA ASP A 3 5.44 0.14 11.90
C ASP A 3 5.40 -0.88 10.75
N PHE A 4 4.21 -1.23 10.26
CA PHE A 4 4.08 -2.08 9.09
C PHE A 4 4.51 -1.34 7.81
N CYS A 5 4.10 -0.09 7.66
CA CYS A 5 4.44 0.73 6.49
C CYS A 5 5.95 0.92 6.32
N LYS A 6 6.74 0.92 7.41
CA LYS A 6 8.21 0.95 7.36
C LYS A 6 8.81 -0.19 6.53
N THR A 7 8.13 -1.34 6.52
CA THR A 7 8.61 -2.57 5.86
C THR A 7 7.84 -2.95 4.61
N CYS A 8 6.59 -2.49 4.48
CA CYS A 8 5.69 -2.90 3.40
C CYS A 8 6.01 -2.20 2.07
N GLY A 9 5.85 -0.87 2.01
CA GLY A 9 6.17 -0.09 0.81
C GLY A 9 5.39 -0.42 -0.48
N ILE A 10 4.41 -1.34 -0.46
CA ILE A 10 3.70 -1.81 -1.67
C ILE A 10 3.04 -0.66 -2.44
N CYS A 11 2.47 0.32 -1.74
CA CYS A 11 1.88 1.49 -2.38
C CYS A 11 2.90 2.30 -3.20
N ALA A 12 4.15 2.40 -2.72
CA ALA A 12 5.23 3.07 -3.43
C ALA A 12 5.69 2.26 -4.64
N ASP A 13 5.78 0.94 -4.52
CA ASP A 13 6.17 0.05 -5.62
C ASP A 13 5.09 -0.05 -6.71
N ALA A 14 3.82 -0.01 -6.32
CA ALA A 14 2.69 -0.04 -7.25
C ALA A 14 2.46 1.30 -7.97
N CYS A 15 3.03 2.41 -7.48
CA CYS A 15 2.84 3.71 -8.09
C CYS A 15 3.53 3.76 -9.46
N PRO A 16 2.80 3.90 -10.58
CA PRO A 16 3.41 3.90 -11.92
C PRO A 16 4.29 5.12 -12.17
N PHE A 17 4.15 6.15 -11.33
CA PHE A 17 4.90 7.40 -11.40
C PHE A 17 6.01 7.51 -10.35
N GLY A 18 6.13 6.55 -9.42
CA GLY A 18 7.15 6.55 -8.37
C GLY A 18 7.08 7.77 -7.43
N LEU A 19 5.88 8.26 -7.13
CA LEU A 19 5.67 9.54 -6.44
C LEU A 19 5.59 9.44 -4.93
N ILE A 20 5.59 8.23 -4.39
CA ILE A 20 5.44 7.94 -2.97
C ILE A 20 6.81 7.55 -2.43
N GLU A 21 7.19 8.14 -1.30
CA GLU A 21 8.47 7.85 -0.67
C GLU A 21 8.56 6.44 -0.12
N LYS A 22 9.78 5.89 -0.15
CA LYS A 22 10.14 4.58 0.38
C LYS A 22 11.34 4.73 1.31
N GLY A 23 11.43 3.86 2.31
CA GLY A 23 12.51 3.88 3.31
C GLY A 23 12.06 4.48 4.63
N ASP A 24 12.92 5.30 5.25
CA ASP A 24 12.62 5.90 6.55
C ASP A 24 11.71 7.13 6.43
N PRO A 25 10.75 7.31 7.36
CA PRO A 25 9.88 8.47 7.36
C PRO A 25 10.65 9.73 7.79
N SER A 26 10.17 10.90 7.34
CA SER A 26 10.77 12.19 7.64
C SER A 26 9.78 13.15 8.30
N TRP A 27 10.31 14.00 9.20
CA TRP A 27 9.58 15.16 9.74
C TRP A 27 9.47 16.29 8.72
N GLU A 28 10.38 16.32 7.74
CA GLU A 28 10.47 17.37 6.73
C GLU A 28 9.49 17.15 5.58
N ALA A 29 9.04 18.25 4.97
CA ALA A 29 8.26 18.23 3.74
C ALA A 29 9.14 18.03 2.51
N THR A 30 9.65 16.81 2.35
CA THR A 30 10.57 16.38 1.30
C THR A 30 9.97 16.39 -0.10
N GLN A 31 8.64 16.28 -0.23
CA GLN A 31 7.96 16.29 -1.54
C GLN A 31 7.15 17.58 -1.79
N PRO A 32 7.11 18.08 -3.05
CA PRO A 32 6.25 19.20 -3.44
C PRO A 32 4.77 18.93 -3.12
N GLY A 33 4.11 19.95 -2.57
CA GLY A 33 2.69 19.87 -2.18
C GLY A 33 2.41 19.05 -0.92
N SER A 34 3.45 18.55 -0.23
CA SER A 34 3.31 17.92 1.09
C SER A 34 3.35 18.96 2.22
N ARG A 35 2.61 18.72 3.31
CA ARG A 35 2.56 19.64 4.47
C ARG A 35 3.59 19.23 5.53
N PRO A 36 4.41 20.15 6.08
CA PRO A 36 5.32 19.83 7.18
C PRO A 36 4.56 19.62 8.51
N GLY A 37 5.25 19.11 9.53
CA GLY A 37 4.74 19.05 10.91
C GLY A 37 4.31 17.68 11.42
N PHE A 38 4.59 16.60 10.68
CA PHE A 38 4.42 15.22 11.16
C PHE A 38 5.49 14.30 10.56
N ASN A 39 5.83 13.24 11.29
CA ASN A 39 6.74 12.21 10.80
C ASN A 39 6.00 11.25 9.87
N GLY A 40 6.40 11.18 8.61
CA GLY A 40 5.78 10.26 7.66
C GLY A 40 6.38 10.31 6.26
N TRP A 41 5.97 9.36 5.45
CA TRP A 41 6.29 9.31 4.02
C TRP A 41 5.44 10.31 3.26
N ARG A 42 6.07 11.08 2.38
CA ARG A 42 5.41 12.09 1.56
C ARG A 42 5.09 11.51 0.19
N THR A 43 4.13 12.14 -0.46
CA THR A 43 3.79 11.90 -1.85
C THR A 43 3.90 13.22 -2.56
N ASN A 44 4.47 13.23 -3.76
CA ASN A 44 4.45 14.42 -4.59
C ASN A 44 3.02 14.64 -5.12
N THR A 45 2.28 15.53 -4.47
CA THR A 45 0.86 15.78 -4.78
C THR A 45 0.70 16.74 -5.96
N THR A 46 1.75 17.45 -6.37
CA THR A 46 1.70 18.38 -7.51
C THR A 46 1.56 17.65 -8.85
N ILE A 47 2.19 16.48 -8.97
CA ILE A 47 2.17 15.68 -10.21
C ILE A 47 1.37 14.39 -10.07
N CYS A 48 0.81 14.12 -8.89
CA CYS A 48 -0.06 12.96 -8.68
C CYS A 48 -1.37 13.15 -9.45
N PRO A 49 -1.73 12.27 -10.40
CA PRO A 49 -3.02 12.34 -11.09
C PRO A 49 -4.19 11.85 -10.23
N HIS A 50 -3.95 11.61 -8.92
CA HIS A 50 -4.92 11.04 -7.99
C HIS A 50 -5.50 9.69 -8.45
N CYS A 51 -4.67 8.84 -9.07
CA CYS A 51 -5.08 7.49 -9.44
C CYS A 51 -5.26 6.60 -8.18
N PRO A 52 -6.26 5.69 -8.14
CA PRO A 52 -6.56 4.90 -6.95
C PRO A 52 -5.63 3.69 -6.73
N VAL A 53 -4.59 3.50 -7.54
CA VAL A 53 -3.74 2.29 -7.54
C VAL A 53 -3.13 2.00 -6.17
N CYS A 54 -2.55 3.02 -5.52
CA CYS A 54 -1.92 2.86 -4.21
C CYS A 54 -2.92 2.52 -3.10
N GLN A 55 -4.18 2.94 -3.25
CA GLN A 55 -5.26 2.55 -2.35
C GLN A 55 -5.65 1.10 -2.63
N SER A 56 -5.91 0.73 -3.89
CA SER A 56 -6.30 -0.64 -4.24
C SER A 56 -5.24 -1.70 -3.92
N SER A 57 -3.96 -1.33 -3.96
CA SER A 57 -2.86 -2.24 -3.64
C SER A 57 -2.55 -2.34 -2.15
N CYS A 58 -3.23 -1.55 -1.31
CA CYS A 58 -2.97 -1.53 0.12
C CYS A 58 -3.60 -2.78 0.77
N PRO A 59 -2.83 -3.59 1.53
CA PRO A 59 -3.38 -4.76 2.24
C PRO A 59 -4.49 -4.43 3.25
N PHE A 60 -4.61 -3.15 3.63
CA PHE A 60 -5.64 -2.68 4.55
C PHE A 60 -6.86 -2.07 3.85
N ASN A 61 -6.84 -1.95 2.52
CA ASN A 61 -7.93 -1.41 1.72
C ASN A 61 -8.75 -2.55 1.09
N THR A 62 -9.24 -3.45 1.93
CA THR A 62 -10.09 -4.57 1.51
C THR A 62 -11.56 -4.23 1.75
N ASN A 63 -12.41 -4.53 0.77
CA ASN A 63 -13.86 -4.41 0.87
C ASN A 63 -14.41 -5.70 1.49
N GLY A 64 -14.63 -5.71 2.81
CA GLY A 64 -15.61 -6.53 3.54
C GLY A 64 -15.51 -8.07 3.51
N ASP A 65 -15.33 -8.72 2.35
CA ASP A 65 -15.92 -10.05 2.13
C ASP A 65 -14.92 -11.10 1.59
N GLY A 66 -13.61 -10.92 1.77
CA GLY A 66 -12.59 -11.72 1.08
C GLY A 66 -12.09 -13.01 1.75
N SER A 67 -11.83 -13.03 3.06
CA SER A 67 -11.39 -14.25 3.78
C SER A 67 -11.11 -13.99 5.26
N PHE A 68 -11.38 -14.97 6.14
CA PHE A 68 -10.98 -14.96 7.56
C PHE A 68 -9.45 -14.82 7.75
N ILE A 69 -8.70 -15.17 6.70
CA ILE A 69 -7.25 -14.99 6.62
C ILE A 69 -6.89 -13.49 6.66
N HIS A 70 -7.70 -12.58 6.11
CA HIS A 70 -7.43 -11.14 6.20
C HIS A 70 -7.55 -10.58 7.62
N ASP A 71 -8.54 -11.02 8.42
CA ASP A 71 -8.66 -10.61 9.82
C ASP A 71 -7.52 -11.17 10.68
N LEU A 72 -7.09 -12.41 10.38
CA LEU A 72 -5.92 -13.00 11.01
C LEU A 72 -4.66 -12.19 10.67
N VAL A 73 -4.40 -11.90 9.39
CA VAL A 73 -3.24 -11.10 8.94
C VAL A 73 -3.28 -9.70 9.55
N ARG A 74 -4.45 -9.05 9.61
CA ARG A 74 -4.60 -7.71 10.20
C ARG A 74 -4.28 -7.69 11.69
N ASN A 75 -4.71 -8.73 12.42
CA ASN A 75 -4.42 -8.91 13.84
C ASN A 75 -2.97 -9.36 14.10
N THR A 76 -2.41 -10.23 13.25
CA THR A 76 -1.04 -10.74 13.41
C THR A 76 0.00 -9.71 12.97
N VAL A 77 -0.25 -8.90 11.95
CA VAL A 77 0.63 -7.77 11.58
C VAL A 77 0.70 -6.75 12.73
N SER A 78 -0.38 -6.58 13.49
CA SER A 78 -0.40 -5.69 14.65
C SER A 78 0.34 -6.26 15.88
N THR A 79 0.54 -7.59 15.96
CA THR A 79 1.07 -8.26 17.16
C THR A 79 2.40 -9.00 16.92
N THR A 80 2.77 -9.26 15.66
CA THR A 80 3.96 -10.04 15.26
C THR A 80 4.67 -9.40 14.06
N PRO A 81 5.42 -8.29 14.26
CA PRO A 81 6.10 -7.57 13.18
C PRO A 81 7.17 -8.39 12.43
N ILE A 82 7.60 -9.53 12.97
CA ILE A 82 8.57 -10.43 12.34
C ILE A 82 8.06 -11.07 11.04
N PHE A 83 6.74 -11.17 10.84
CA PHE A 83 6.14 -11.76 9.64
C PHE A 83 5.69 -10.71 8.61
N ASN A 84 5.97 -9.42 8.81
CA ASN A 84 5.52 -8.36 7.92
C ASN A 84 5.91 -8.62 6.44
N SER A 85 7.14 -9.08 6.20
CA SER A 85 7.61 -9.40 4.85
C SER A 85 6.90 -10.61 4.22
N PHE A 86 6.48 -11.60 5.01
CA PHE A 86 5.71 -12.74 4.52
C PHE A 86 4.31 -12.29 4.06
N PHE A 87 3.63 -11.47 4.86
CA PHE A 87 2.31 -10.95 4.51
C PHE A 87 2.35 -9.98 3.32
N ALA A 88 3.41 -9.18 3.20
CA ALA A 88 3.61 -8.32 2.03
C ALA A 88 3.72 -9.14 0.72
N ASN A 89 4.42 -10.27 0.73
CA ASN A 89 4.52 -11.15 -0.43
C ASN A 89 3.19 -11.83 -0.79
N MET A 90 2.39 -12.22 0.22
CA MET A 90 1.07 -12.81 -0.05
C MET A 90 0.13 -11.84 -0.73
N GLU A 91 0.15 -10.56 -0.34
CA GLU A 91 -0.69 -9.53 -0.96
C GLU A 91 -0.26 -9.25 -2.42
N ASP A 92 1.05 -9.17 -2.72
CA ASP A 92 1.53 -8.99 -4.09
C ASP A 92 1.02 -10.10 -5.02
N HIS A 93 1.04 -11.36 -4.57
CA HIS A 93 0.47 -12.47 -5.32
C HIS A 93 -1.07 -12.43 -5.38
N GLY A 94 -1.75 -12.05 -4.30
CA GLY A 94 -3.22 -11.92 -4.25
C GLY A 94 -3.74 -10.88 -5.23
N ILE A 95 -3.14 -9.69 -5.27
CA ILE A 95 -3.50 -8.60 -6.19
C ILE A 95 -3.25 -9.01 -7.65
N ARG A 96 -2.13 -9.70 -7.94
CA ARG A 96 -1.81 -10.17 -9.30
C ARG A 96 -2.79 -11.21 -9.85
N THR A 97 -3.47 -11.97 -9.00
CA THR A 97 -4.50 -12.94 -9.42
C THR A 97 -5.90 -12.35 -9.55
N GLN A 98 -6.14 -11.14 -9.05
CA GLN A 98 -7.39 -10.39 -9.22
C GLN A 98 -7.36 -9.46 -10.44
N GLY A 99 -6.39 -9.63 -11.36
CA GLY A 99 -6.53 -9.16 -12.74
C GLY A 99 -7.86 -9.68 -13.32
N PRO A 100 -8.61 -8.86 -14.06
CA PRO A 100 -10.04 -9.07 -14.23
C PRO A 100 -10.33 -10.37 -14.97
N ALA A 101 -10.78 -11.40 -14.24
CA ALA A 101 -11.60 -12.47 -14.79
C ALA A 101 -13.00 -11.96 -15.18
N ARG A 102 -13.07 -10.74 -15.75
CA ARG A 102 -14.31 -10.10 -16.21
C ARG A 102 -14.10 -9.01 -17.28
N LEU A 103 -13.10 -9.13 -18.16
CA LEU A 103 -13.05 -8.34 -19.40
C LEU A 103 -12.47 -9.13 -20.58
N VAL A 104 -12.83 -10.42 -20.71
CA VAL A 104 -12.66 -11.18 -21.97
C VAL A 104 -14.03 -11.48 -22.56
N GLU A 105 -14.85 -10.44 -22.75
CA GLU A 105 -16.08 -10.50 -23.56
C GLU A 105 -16.65 -9.09 -23.74
N TYR A 106 -16.05 -8.28 -24.61
CA TYR A 106 -16.80 -7.48 -25.59
C TYR A 106 -15.84 -6.86 -26.61
N ARG A 107 -16.21 -7.07 -27.88
CA ARG A 107 -15.74 -6.45 -29.14
C ARG A 107 -14.74 -5.30 -29.07
#